data_AF-A0A1G0IM45-F1
#
_entry.id   AF-A0A1G0IM45-F1
#
_cell.length_a   1.000
_cell.length_b   1.000
_cell.length_c   1.000
_cell.angle_alpha   90.00
_cell.angle_beta   90.00
_cell.angle_gamma   90.00
#
_symmetry.space_group_name_H-M   'P 1'
#
loop_
_entity.id
_entity.type
_entity.pdbx_description
1 polymer ?
#
loop_
_entity_poly.entity_id
_entity_poly.type
_entity_poly.pdbx_seq_one_letter_code
_entity_poly.pdbx_strand_id
1 'polypeptide(L)'
;MRTILKLSIAEAIGDPNILCRLIPIQACWLGYYSSLSPEECKGLFVERKGLLLRFKKGRYKMLSLDRKGMISFLDARTNTTHTQRPVSIAQDPALISSFDPSQACYIGMLAGIDRLKGKPSSIIGYQAPKLRLVK
;
A
#
# COMPACT_ATOMS: atom_id res chain seq x y z
N MET A 1 -21.95 -4.45 17.89
CA MET A 1 -22.70 -4.08 16.67
C MET A 1 -21.71 -4.01 15.51
N ARG A 2 -21.77 -4.93 14.54
CA ARG A 2 -20.90 -4.91 13.34
C ARG A 2 -21.68 -4.21 12.22
N THR A 3 -21.34 -2.96 11.93
CA THR A 3 -21.93 -2.23 10.81
C THR A 3 -21.15 -2.56 9.55
N ILE A 4 -21.81 -3.12 8.53
CA ILE A 4 -21.20 -3.42 7.24
C ILE A 4 -21.35 -2.17 6.38
N LEU A 5 -20.27 -1.40 6.25
CA LEU A 5 -20.20 -0.29 5.31
C LEU A 5 -19.93 -0.85 3.91
N LYS A 6 -20.87 -0.64 2.99
CA LYS A 6 -20.62 -0.80 1.55
C LYS A 6 -19.82 0.41 1.08
N LEU A 7 -18.50 0.24 1.00
CA LEU A 7 -17.55 1.19 0.46
C LEU A 7 -16.78 0.50 -0.66
N SER A 8 -16.61 1.18 -1.78
CA SER A 8 -15.66 0.75 -2.80
C SER A 8 -14.23 0.92 -2.31
N ILE A 9 -13.30 0.16 -2.92
CA ILE A 9 -11.87 0.30 -2.63
C ILE A 9 -11.40 1.73 -2.93
N ALA A 10 -11.91 2.31 -4.02
CA ALA A 10 -11.63 3.68 -4.44
C ALA A 10 -12.02 4.71 -3.37
N GLU A 11 -13.22 4.60 -2.79
CA GLU A 11 -13.69 5.47 -1.72
C GLU A 11 -12.88 5.29 -0.44
N ALA A 12 -12.56 4.04 -0.08
CA ALA A 12 -11.79 3.73 1.12
C ALA A 12 -10.35 4.27 1.07
N ILE A 13 -9.69 4.20 -0.09
CA ILE A 13 -8.37 4.82 -0.31
C ILE A 13 -8.49 6.34 -0.41
N GLY A 14 -9.60 6.80 -1.00
CA GLY A 14 -9.86 8.21 -1.22
C GLY A 14 -10.05 9.01 0.06
N ASP A 15 -10.65 8.45 1.10
CA ASP A 15 -10.88 9.14 2.37
C ASP A 15 -9.68 8.97 3.33
N PRO A 16 -8.91 10.06 3.61
CA PRO A 16 -7.79 9.98 4.54
C PRO A 16 -8.20 9.56 5.95
N ASN A 17 -9.44 9.83 6.38
CA ASN A 17 -9.92 9.43 7.70
C ASN A 17 -10.14 7.93 7.80
N ILE A 18 -10.55 7.29 6.71
CA ILE A 18 -10.65 5.83 6.64
C ILE A 18 -9.25 5.24 6.57
N LEU A 19 -8.44 5.71 5.62
CA LEU A 19 -7.12 5.15 5.35
C LEU A 19 -6.16 5.25 6.55
N CYS A 20 -6.11 6.41 7.22
CA CYS A 20 -5.23 6.63 8.36
C CYS A 20 -5.68 5.88 9.63
N ARG A 21 -6.90 5.32 9.65
CA ARG A 21 -7.40 4.50 10.77
C ARG A 21 -7.17 3.01 10.55
N LEU A 22 -6.72 2.60 9.37
CA LEU A 22 -6.31 1.22 9.12
C LEU A 22 -4.96 0.93 9.76
N ILE A 23 -4.74 -0.33 10.15
CA ILE A 23 -3.37 -0.77 10.42
C ILE A 23 -2.60 -0.87 9.09
N PRO A 24 -1.28 -0.64 9.07
CA PRO A 24 -0.51 -0.57 7.83
C PRO A 24 -0.64 -1.82 6.94
N ILE A 25 -0.72 -3.01 7.52
CA ILE A 25 -0.96 -4.25 6.78
C ILE A 25 -2.28 -4.20 5.99
N GLN A 26 -3.37 -3.74 6.61
CA GLN A 26 -4.68 -3.64 5.95
C GLN A 26 -4.65 -2.59 4.84
N ALA A 27 -4.03 -1.45 5.12
CA ALA A 27 -3.86 -0.40 4.13
C ALA A 27 -3.05 -0.89 2.92
N CYS A 28 -1.98 -1.65 3.16
CA CYS A 28 -1.20 -2.31 2.11
C CYS A 28 -2.05 -3.24 1.25
N TRP A 29 -2.87 -4.10 1.85
CA TRP A 29 -3.78 -4.95 1.08
C TRP A 29 -4.81 -4.15 0.29
N LEU A 30 -5.37 -3.09 0.88
CA LEU A 30 -6.32 -2.22 0.20
C LEU A 30 -5.71 -1.61 -1.07
N GLY A 31 -4.48 -1.09 -0.95
CA GLY A 31 -3.72 -0.60 -2.10
C GLY A 31 -3.44 -1.71 -3.12
N TYR A 32 -3.02 -2.88 -2.65
CA TYR A 32 -2.78 -4.02 -3.54
C TYR A 32 -4.01 -4.39 -4.38
N TYR A 33 -5.19 -4.49 -3.76
CA TYR A 33 -6.43 -4.80 -4.48
C TYR A 33 -6.87 -3.69 -5.44
N SER A 34 -6.62 -2.42 -5.12
CA SER A 34 -6.93 -1.31 -6.04
C SER A 34 -6.19 -1.41 -7.37
N SER A 35 -5.01 -2.03 -7.38
CA SER A 35 -4.27 -2.25 -8.62
C SER A 35 -4.86 -3.37 -9.49
N LEU A 36 -5.58 -4.33 -8.89
CA LEU A 36 -6.19 -5.46 -9.59
C LEU A 36 -7.51 -5.09 -10.28
N SER A 37 -8.17 -4.03 -9.81
CA SER A 37 -9.38 -3.46 -10.41
C SER A 37 -9.12 -2.06 -10.97
N PRO A 38 -8.29 -1.91 -12.03
CA PRO A 38 -7.87 -0.61 -12.52
C PRO A 38 -9.05 0.24 -13.01
N GLU A 39 -10.12 -0.36 -13.53
CA GLU A 39 -11.34 0.34 -13.96
C GLU A 39 -12.01 1.14 -12.83
N GLU A 40 -12.03 0.59 -11.61
CA GLU A 40 -12.65 1.23 -10.44
C GLU A 40 -11.76 2.32 -9.81
N CYS A 41 -10.44 2.24 -10.04
CA CYS A 41 -9.46 3.13 -9.42
C CYS A 41 -8.80 4.10 -10.40
N LYS A 42 -9.26 4.14 -11.67
CA LYS A 42 -8.87 5.15 -12.68
C LYS A 42 -9.11 6.55 -12.11
N GLY A 43 -8.05 7.34 -11.95
CA GLY A 43 -8.10 8.72 -11.42
C GLY A 43 -7.50 8.92 -10.03
N LEU A 44 -7.62 7.92 -9.12
CA LEU A 44 -7.00 7.98 -7.78
C LEU A 44 -5.47 8.18 -7.84
N PHE A 45 -4.84 7.58 -8.85
CA PHE A 45 -3.39 7.53 -9.02
C PHE A 45 -2.75 8.86 -9.45
N VAL A 46 -3.49 9.71 -10.15
CA VAL A 46 -2.95 10.97 -10.72
C VAL A 46 -3.20 12.11 -9.75
N GLU A 47 -4.39 12.16 -9.14
CA GLU A 47 -4.80 13.27 -8.29
C GLU A 47 -4.27 13.15 -6.85
N ARG A 48 -3.99 11.93 -6.35
CA ARG A 48 -3.81 11.69 -4.89
C ARG A 48 -2.43 11.20 -4.46
N LYS A 49 -1.41 11.23 -5.34
CA LYS A 49 -0.01 10.94 -4.95
C LYS A 49 0.46 11.80 -3.76
N GLY A 50 0.02 13.04 -3.70
CA GLY A 50 0.33 13.95 -2.60
C GLY A 50 -0.32 13.56 -1.26
N LEU A 51 -1.50 12.92 -1.28
CA LEU A 51 -2.22 12.52 -0.07
C LEU A 51 -1.64 11.25 0.57
N LEU A 52 -1.27 10.27 -0.25
CA LEU A 52 -0.77 8.98 0.24
C LEU A 52 0.64 9.04 0.83
N LEU A 53 1.39 10.11 0.54
CA LEU A 53 2.73 10.35 1.08
C LEU A 53 2.77 11.49 2.10
N ARG A 54 1.61 12.08 2.42
CA ARG A 54 1.49 13.23 3.32
C ARG A 54 1.81 12.87 4.77
N PHE A 55 1.47 11.65 5.17
CA PHE A 55 1.63 11.18 6.54
C PHE A 55 2.94 10.38 6.68
N LYS A 56 3.67 10.68 7.76
CA LYS A 56 5.00 10.11 8.06
C LYS A 56 5.10 9.69 9.54
N LYS A 57 3.99 9.21 10.12
CA LYS A 57 3.94 8.82 11.55
C LYS A 57 4.61 7.48 11.84
N GLY A 58 4.93 6.68 10.81
CA GLY A 58 5.67 5.42 10.95
C GLY A 58 7.16 5.59 11.26
N ARG A 59 7.78 4.50 11.75
CA ARG A 59 9.24 4.40 11.91
C ARG A 59 9.94 4.51 10.56
N TYR A 60 9.41 3.82 9.55
CA TYR A 60 9.92 3.95 8.19
C TYR A 60 9.21 5.08 7.47
N LYS A 61 10.01 5.88 6.75
CA LYS A 61 9.53 7.02 5.96
C LYS A 61 9.94 6.84 4.53
N MET A 62 8.97 6.70 3.63
CA MET A 62 9.24 6.69 2.20
C MET A 62 9.89 8.00 1.76
N LEU A 63 10.99 7.90 1.01
CA LEU A 63 11.74 9.04 0.48
C LEU A 63 11.49 9.22 -1.00
N SER A 64 11.63 8.14 -1.78
CA SER A 64 11.53 8.21 -3.25
C SER A 64 11.16 6.86 -3.87
N LEU A 65 10.69 6.94 -5.11
CA LEU A 65 10.52 5.82 -6.02
C LEU A 65 11.44 6.08 -7.22
N ASP A 66 12.35 5.16 -7.52
CA ASP A 66 13.26 5.33 -8.67
C ASP A 66 12.60 4.89 -9.99
N ARG A 67 13.30 5.12 -11.11
CA ARG A 67 12.84 4.74 -12.46
C ARG A 67 12.76 3.22 -12.67
N LYS A 68 13.42 2.43 -11.83
CA LYS A 68 13.39 0.96 -11.85
C LYS A 68 12.21 0.41 -11.03
N GLY A 69 11.48 1.27 -10.31
CA GLY A 69 10.38 0.91 -9.44
C GLY A 69 10.82 0.50 -8.03
N MET A 70 12.05 0.83 -7.62
CA MET A 70 12.55 0.57 -6.27
C MET A 70 12.15 1.70 -5.33
N ILE A 71 11.71 1.34 -4.12
CA ILE A 71 11.35 2.28 -3.08
C ILE A 71 12.56 2.51 -2.19
N SER A 72 12.95 3.77 -2.01
CA SER A 72 13.91 4.17 -1.00
C SER A 72 13.19 4.73 0.22
N PHE A 73 13.58 4.28 1.42
CA PHE A 73 12.95 4.69 2.67
C PHE A 73 13.97 4.81 3.81
N LEU A 74 13.72 5.76 4.71
CA LEU A 74 14.52 6.04 5.89
C LEU A 74 14.00 5.24 7.09
N ASP A 75 14.88 4.55 7.79
CA ASP A 75 14.64 4.08 9.16
C ASP A 75 14.90 5.22 10.15
N ALA A 76 13.85 5.79 10.74
CA ALA A 76 13.99 6.89 11.68
C ALA A 76 14.72 6.49 12.98
N ARG A 77 14.82 5.19 13.29
CA ARG A 77 15.50 4.71 14.51
C ARG A 77 17.01 4.66 14.34
N THR A 78 17.50 4.16 13.20
CA THR A 78 18.93 3.98 12.92
C THR A 78 19.49 5.07 12.02
N ASN A 79 18.62 5.93 11.47
CA ASN A 79 18.94 6.93 10.45
C ASN A 79 19.57 6.35 9.18
N THR A 80 19.27 5.09 8.86
CA THR A 80 19.77 4.40 7.66
C THR A 80 18.74 4.40 6.54
N THR A 81 19.20 4.53 5.31
CA THR A 81 18.34 4.44 4.12
C THR A 81 18.42 3.04 3.53
N HIS A 82 17.27 2.49 3.18
CA HIS A 82 17.13 1.20 2.52
C HIS A 82 16.46 1.38 1.17
N THR A 83 16.80 0.52 0.21
CA THR A 83 16.17 0.49 -1.11
C THR A 83 15.70 -0.92 -1.41
N GLN A 84 14.40 -1.10 -1.62
CA GLN A 84 13.79 -2.42 -1.85
C GLN A 84 12.66 -2.37 -2.88
N ARG A 85 12.32 -3.53 -3.45
CA ARG A 85 11.15 -3.66 -4.33
C ARG A 85 9.86 -3.53 -3.51
N PRO A 86 8.79 -2.92 -4.06
CA PRO A 86 7.50 -2.80 -3.38
C PRO A 86 6.95 -4.15 -2.91
N VAL A 87 7.06 -5.19 -3.74
CA VAL A 87 6.59 -6.54 -3.41
C VAL A 87 7.35 -7.16 -2.23
N SER A 88 8.66 -6.95 -2.14
CA SER A 88 9.47 -7.44 -1.01
C SER A 88 9.06 -6.75 0.29
N ILE A 89 8.78 -5.45 0.23
CA ILE A 89 8.31 -4.69 1.40
C ILE A 89 6.91 -5.15 1.82
N ALA A 90 5.99 -5.35 0.85
CA ALA A 90 4.63 -5.79 1.11
C ALA A 90 4.54 -7.22 1.66
N GLN A 91 5.52 -8.08 1.34
CA GLN A 91 5.59 -9.47 1.80
C GLN A 91 6.19 -9.61 3.21
N ASP A 92 6.80 -8.57 3.76
CA ASP A 92 7.36 -8.56 5.11
C ASP A 92 6.39 -7.84 6.08
N PRO A 93 5.63 -8.59 6.90
CA PRO A 93 4.67 -8.01 7.83
C PRO A 93 5.30 -7.09 8.87
N ALA A 94 6.53 -7.37 9.30
CA ALA A 94 7.21 -6.57 10.31
C ALA A 94 7.65 -5.22 9.72
N LEU A 95 8.16 -5.25 8.48
CA LEU A 95 8.56 -4.07 7.74
C LEU A 95 7.34 -3.20 7.38
N ILE A 96 6.30 -3.77 6.78
CA ILE A 96 5.10 -3.00 6.37
C ILE A 96 4.37 -2.40 7.58
N SER A 97 4.32 -3.11 8.72
CA SER A 97 3.70 -2.62 9.96
C SER A 97 4.40 -1.40 10.55
N SER A 98 5.64 -1.14 10.11
CA SER A 98 6.45 -0.03 10.59
C SER A 98 6.31 1.25 9.74
N PHE A 99 5.54 1.20 8.65
CA PHE A 99 5.18 2.36 7.83
C PHE A 99 3.89 3.02 8.33
N ASP A 100 3.67 4.26 7.90
CA ASP A 100 2.36 4.91 8.01
C ASP A 100 1.33 4.18 7.12
N PRO A 101 0.06 4.03 7.52
CA PRO A 101 -0.98 3.39 6.72
C PRO A 101 -1.10 3.95 5.30
N SER A 102 -0.94 5.27 5.11
CA SER A 102 -1.03 5.87 3.77
C SER A 102 0.12 5.43 2.87
N GLN A 103 1.33 5.33 3.44
CA GLN A 103 2.52 4.85 2.74
C GLN A 103 2.43 3.35 2.47
N ALA A 104 1.93 2.57 3.43
CA ALA A 104 1.71 1.14 3.27
C ALA A 104 0.71 0.85 2.15
N CYS A 105 -0.38 1.62 2.05
CA CYS A 105 -1.30 1.56 0.93
C CYS A 105 -0.62 1.85 -0.40
N TYR A 106 0.22 2.89 -0.46
CA TYR A 106 0.98 3.19 -1.68
C TYR A 106 1.95 2.05 -2.06
N ILE A 107 2.63 1.44 -1.09
CA ILE A 107 3.49 0.26 -1.31
C ILE A 107 2.67 -0.89 -1.89
N GLY A 108 1.51 -1.17 -1.31
CA GLY A 108 0.60 -2.22 -1.78
C GLY A 108 0.17 -2.03 -3.23
N MET A 109 -0.20 -0.80 -3.61
CA MET A 109 -0.52 -0.46 -4.99
C MET A 109 0.64 -0.72 -5.94
N LEU A 110 1.85 -0.26 -5.59
CA LEU A 110 3.05 -0.49 -6.40
C LEU A 110 3.37 -1.98 -6.55
N ALA A 111 3.22 -2.76 -5.48
CA ALA A 111 3.44 -4.20 -5.49
C ALA A 111 2.45 -4.92 -6.42
N GLY A 112 1.19 -4.50 -6.44
CA GLY A 112 0.20 -5.07 -7.33
C GLY A 112 0.40 -4.68 -8.80
N ILE A 113 0.84 -3.44 -9.08
CA ILE A 113 1.27 -3.02 -10.43
C ILE A 113 2.46 -3.86 -10.92
N ASP A 114 3.47 -4.10 -10.07
CA ASP A 114 4.62 -4.94 -10.43
C ASP A 114 4.20 -6.38 -10.74
N ARG A 115 3.20 -6.92 -10.03
CA ARG A 115 2.63 -8.24 -10.32
C ARG A 115 1.93 -8.28 -11.68
N LEU A 116 1.11 -7.28 -12.00
CA LEU A 116 0.40 -7.21 -13.28
C LEU A 116 1.35 -7.08 -14.48
N LYS A 117 2.51 -6.42 -14.29
CA LYS A 117 3.55 -6.29 -15.32
C LYS A 117 4.38 -7.55 -15.54
N GLY A 118 4.06 -8.67 -14.87
CA GLY A 118 4.75 -9.94 -15.07
C GLY A 118 6.23 -9.93 -14.69
N LYS A 119 6.69 -8.94 -13.89
CA LYS A 119 8.06 -8.97 -13.38
C LYS A 119 8.19 -10.18 -12.46
N PRO A 120 9.12 -11.12 -12.72
CA PRO A 120 9.29 -12.31 -11.90
C PRO A 120 9.72 -11.87 -10.50
N SER A 121 8.73 -11.80 -9.63
CA SER A 121 8.88 -11.58 -8.21
C SER A 121 8.12 -12.71 -7.59
N SER A 122 8.83 -13.54 -6.85
CA SER A 122 8.34 -14.69 -6.10
C SER A 122 6.91 -14.45 -5.60
N ILE A 123 6.06 -15.41 -5.95
CA ILE A 123 4.67 -15.57 -5.51
C ILE A 123 4.53 -15.05 -4.08
N ILE A 124 3.57 -14.15 -3.85
CA ILE A 124 3.24 -13.62 -2.51
C ILE A 124 2.97 -14.81 -1.59
N GLY A 125 3.99 -15.18 -0.79
CA GLY A 125 3.93 -16.33 0.12
C GLY A 125 2.94 -16.13 1.26
N TYR A 126 2.55 -14.89 1.52
CA TYR A 126 1.39 -14.56 2.32
C TYR A 126 0.13 -14.62 1.44
N GLN A 127 -0.73 -15.62 1.68
CA GLN A 127 -2.03 -15.66 1.02
C GLN A 127 -2.77 -14.35 1.31
N ALA A 128 -3.08 -13.62 0.23
CA ALA A 128 -3.90 -12.42 0.32
C ALA A 128 -5.23 -12.77 1.01
N PRO A 129 -5.66 -12.01 2.03
CA PRO A 129 -6.90 -12.31 2.74
C PRO A 129 -8.07 -12.26 1.74
N LYS A 130 -8.83 -13.35 1.62
CA LYS A 130 -9.99 -13.41 0.73
C LYS A 130 -11.03 -12.39 1.18
N LEU A 131 -11.13 -11.25 0.47
CA LEU A 131 -12.21 -10.29 0.65
C LEU A 131 -13.52 -10.95 0.22
N ARG A 132 -14.51 -10.97 1.11
CA ARG A 132 -15.87 -11.43 0.78
C ARG A 132 -16.73 -10.22 0.45
N LEU A 133 -17.29 -10.20 -0.76
CA LEU A 133 -18.37 -9.29 -1.12
C LEU A 133 -19.61 -9.65 -0.29
N VAL A 134 -20.04 -8.74 0.58
CA VAL A 134 -21.32 -8.86 1.26
C VAL A 134 -22.38 -8.23 0.36
N LYS A 135 -23.24 -9.08 -0.23
CA LYS A 135 -24.41 -8.63 -1.00
C LYS A 135 -25.44 -7.98 -0.09
#